data_AF-A0A0F9PCY5-F1
#
_entry.id   AF-A0A0F9PCY5-F1
#
_cell.length_a   1.000
_cell.length_b   1.000
_cell.length_c   1.000
_cell.angle_alpha   90.00
_cell.angle_beta   90.00
_cell.angle_gamma   90.00
#
_symmetry.space_group_name_H-M   'P 1'
#
loop_
_entity.id
_entity.type
_entity.pdbx_description
1 polymer ?
#
loop_
_entity_poly.entity_id
_entity_poly.type
_entity_poly.pdbx_seq_one_letter_code
_entity_poly.pdbx_strand_id
1 'polypeptide(L)'
;MNEKGSSEKRINQQKISIRYIDLPVRFLIKHNITPNKISVIGFILFLIASLLIGLGGLYFSIWFAWIVPAVMGVAGAFDLFDGEVARRTGKESQAGAFLDSNLDRLSDAIFILGLIYGGLINYLLGYLILFLVIMISYTRSRAENEGVNMKGIGFMERADRILFMIFTIIAELTFYFLTLLILGAPITLFFPIITSIPVSPIFLIAIIIFIFSLIYTLLQRIIFSFKALKNMK
;
A
#
# COMPACT_ATOMS: atom_id res chain seq x y z
N MET A 1 25.29 -27.18 3.77
CA MET A 1 23.90 -26.72 3.95
C MET A 1 23.04 -27.42 2.92
N ASN A 2 21.97 -28.10 3.35
CA ASN A 2 21.33 -29.19 2.59
C ASN A 2 20.35 -28.66 1.52
N GLU A 3 20.63 -28.90 0.23
CA GLU A 3 19.82 -28.44 -0.93
C GLU A 3 18.36 -28.94 -0.89
N LYS A 4 18.13 -30.14 -0.32
CA LYS A 4 16.77 -30.70 -0.11
C LYS A 4 15.91 -29.83 0.82
N GLY A 5 16.49 -29.29 1.89
CA GLY A 5 15.77 -28.42 2.84
C GLY A 5 15.43 -27.04 2.27
N SER A 6 16.20 -26.56 1.29
CA SER A 6 15.91 -25.32 0.53
C SER A 6 14.77 -25.51 -0.47
N SER A 7 14.75 -26.66 -1.16
CA SER A 7 13.70 -27.03 -2.12
C SER A 7 12.35 -27.28 -1.43
N GLU A 8 12.33 -28.02 -0.33
CA GLU A 8 11.09 -28.26 0.44
C GLU A 8 10.52 -26.97 1.04
N LYS A 9 11.36 -26.06 1.54
CA LYS A 9 10.91 -24.72 1.98
C LYS A 9 10.30 -23.90 0.84
N ARG A 10 10.92 -23.91 -0.35
CA ARG A 10 10.40 -23.22 -1.55
C ARG A 10 9.06 -23.81 -2.01
N ILE A 11 8.93 -25.14 -2.01
CA ILE A 11 7.70 -25.85 -2.36
C ILE A 11 6.61 -25.56 -1.32
N ASN A 12 6.93 -25.52 -0.02
CA ASN A 12 5.97 -25.24 1.03
C ASN A 12 5.55 -23.76 1.03
N GLN A 13 6.46 -22.83 0.76
CA GLN A 13 6.16 -21.41 0.55
C GLN A 13 5.29 -21.19 -0.68
N GLN A 14 5.55 -21.90 -1.80
CA GLN A 14 4.67 -21.90 -2.97
C GLN A 14 3.29 -22.48 -2.63
N LYS A 15 3.20 -23.59 -1.89
CA LYS A 15 1.91 -24.19 -1.47
C LYS A 15 1.09 -23.29 -0.54
N ILE A 16 1.73 -22.58 0.38
CA ILE A 16 1.06 -21.65 1.30
C ILE A 16 0.57 -20.41 0.55
N SER A 17 1.40 -19.85 -0.34
CA SER A 17 1.01 -18.76 -1.26
C SER A 17 -0.16 -19.18 -2.15
N ILE A 18 -0.15 -20.42 -2.65
CA ILE A 18 -1.27 -20.99 -3.42
C ILE A 18 -2.53 -21.06 -2.54
N ARG A 19 -2.52 -21.56 -1.31
CA ARG A 19 -3.79 -21.78 -0.57
C ARG A 19 -4.57 -20.50 -0.24
N TYR A 20 -3.89 -19.42 0.16
CA TYR A 20 -4.55 -18.15 0.52
C TYR A 20 -5.01 -17.33 -0.69
N ILE A 21 -4.37 -17.53 -1.85
CA ILE A 21 -4.73 -16.83 -3.09
C ILE A 21 -5.72 -17.68 -3.92
N ASP A 22 -5.53 -19.00 -3.97
CA ASP A 22 -6.27 -19.93 -4.82
C ASP A 22 -7.75 -20.00 -4.48
N LEU A 23 -8.11 -20.04 -3.19
CA LEU A 23 -9.51 -20.08 -2.75
C LEU A 23 -10.29 -18.83 -3.18
N PRO A 24 -9.85 -17.59 -2.83
CA PRO A 24 -10.50 -16.37 -3.32
C PRO A 24 -10.51 -16.25 -4.83
N VAL A 25 -9.38 -16.52 -5.49
CA VAL A 25 -9.27 -16.39 -6.96
C VAL A 25 -10.20 -17.36 -7.67
N ARG A 26 -10.27 -18.63 -7.25
CA ARG A 26 -11.23 -19.59 -7.82
C ARG A 26 -12.67 -19.16 -7.60
N PHE A 27 -12.99 -18.60 -6.43
CA PHE A 27 -14.32 -18.07 -6.16
C PHE A 27 -14.68 -16.92 -7.13
N LEU A 28 -13.76 -15.98 -7.33
CA LEU A 28 -13.94 -14.85 -8.26
C LEU A 28 -14.11 -15.33 -9.70
N ILE A 29 -13.28 -16.29 -10.15
CA ILE A 29 -13.37 -16.90 -11.47
C ILE A 29 -14.71 -17.64 -11.64
N LYS A 30 -15.13 -18.44 -10.64
CA LYS A 30 -16.41 -19.16 -10.66
C LYS A 30 -17.61 -18.23 -10.83
N HIS A 31 -17.54 -17.01 -10.30
CA HIS A 31 -18.59 -16.00 -10.40
C HIS A 31 -18.40 -15.04 -11.58
N ASN A 32 -17.50 -15.34 -12.52
CA ASN A 32 -17.22 -14.52 -13.71
C ASN A 32 -16.84 -13.05 -13.38
N ILE A 33 -16.21 -12.83 -12.22
CA ILE A 33 -15.71 -11.50 -11.85
C ILE A 33 -14.43 -11.26 -12.66
N THR A 34 -14.42 -10.19 -13.45
CA THR A 34 -13.29 -9.86 -14.34
C THR A 34 -12.17 -9.15 -13.57
N PRO A 35 -10.89 -9.25 -14.02
CA PRO A 35 -9.77 -8.53 -13.41
C PRO A 35 -10.05 -7.04 -13.22
N ASN A 36 -10.48 -6.34 -14.28
CA ASN A 36 -10.79 -4.92 -14.23
C ASN A 36 -11.88 -4.56 -13.20
N LYS A 37 -12.87 -5.45 -12.97
CA LYS A 37 -13.88 -5.22 -11.92
C LYS A 37 -13.25 -5.32 -10.54
N ILE A 38 -12.32 -6.26 -10.34
CA ILE A 38 -11.61 -6.43 -9.08
C ILE A 38 -10.78 -5.17 -8.78
N SER A 39 -10.01 -4.66 -9.75
CA SER A 39 -9.22 -3.43 -9.57
C SER A 39 -10.10 -2.22 -9.24
N VAL A 40 -11.26 -2.07 -9.92
CA VAL A 40 -12.22 -0.99 -9.60
C VAL A 40 -12.81 -1.13 -8.21
N ILE A 41 -13.15 -2.35 -7.77
CA ILE A 41 -13.65 -2.57 -6.41
C ILE A 41 -12.55 -2.27 -5.38
N GLY A 42 -11.32 -2.69 -5.62
CA GLY A 42 -10.16 -2.37 -4.78
C GLY A 42 -10.00 -0.86 -4.60
N PHE A 43 -10.05 -0.10 -5.70
CA PHE A 43 -10.05 1.35 -5.68
C PHE A 43 -11.20 1.96 -4.85
N ILE A 44 -12.43 1.48 -5.06
CA ILE A 44 -13.60 1.96 -4.30
C ILE A 44 -13.43 1.70 -2.80
N LEU A 45 -12.89 0.54 -2.41
CA LEU A 45 -12.61 0.22 -1.01
C LEU A 45 -11.54 1.15 -0.42
N PHE A 46 -10.48 1.46 -1.17
CA PHE A 46 -9.50 2.48 -0.74
C PHE A 46 -10.11 3.87 -0.59
N LEU A 47 -11.00 4.26 -1.49
CA LEU A 47 -11.75 5.52 -1.39
C LEU A 47 -12.62 5.55 -0.12
N ILE A 48 -13.34 4.46 0.18
CA ILE A 48 -14.14 4.35 1.41
C ILE A 48 -13.25 4.45 2.64
N ALA A 49 -12.15 3.70 2.70
CA ALA A 49 -11.21 3.75 3.81
C ALA A 49 -10.64 5.16 4.01
N SER A 50 -10.25 5.83 2.92
CA SER A 50 -9.76 7.21 2.96
C SER A 50 -10.80 8.20 3.47
N LEU A 51 -12.06 8.11 3.00
CA LEU A 51 -13.15 8.94 3.49
C LEU A 51 -13.40 8.72 4.99
N LEU A 52 -13.40 7.48 5.45
CA LEU A 52 -13.55 7.16 6.87
C LEU A 52 -12.43 7.76 7.72
N ILE A 53 -11.18 7.71 7.25
CA ILE A 53 -10.06 8.37 7.93
C ILE A 53 -10.27 9.89 7.93
N GLY A 54 -10.61 10.46 6.78
CA GLY A 54 -10.80 11.88 6.58
C GLY A 54 -11.91 12.47 7.46
N LEU A 55 -12.97 11.70 7.73
CA LEU A 55 -14.07 12.09 8.60
C LEU A 55 -13.75 11.88 10.10
N GLY A 56 -12.52 11.50 10.47
CA GLY A 56 -12.11 11.26 11.85
C GLY A 56 -12.51 9.89 12.40
N GLY A 57 -12.89 8.95 11.54
CA GLY A 57 -13.41 7.63 11.91
C GLY A 57 -12.45 6.77 12.75
N LEU A 58 -11.14 7.04 12.68
CA LEU A 58 -10.14 6.37 13.51
C LEU A 58 -10.31 6.63 15.01
N TYR A 59 -10.94 7.75 15.39
CA TYR A 59 -11.03 8.19 16.79
C TYR A 59 -12.48 8.22 17.32
N PHE A 60 -13.46 7.70 16.59
CA PHE A 60 -14.88 7.71 17.00
C PHE A 60 -15.20 6.71 18.12
N SER A 61 -15.04 5.42 17.84
CA SER A 61 -15.20 4.34 18.81
C SER A 61 -14.30 3.19 18.40
N ILE A 62 -13.90 2.35 19.35
CA ILE A 62 -13.03 1.22 19.06
C ILE A 62 -13.58 0.34 17.93
N TRP A 63 -14.88 0.01 17.98
CA TRP A 63 -15.53 -0.83 16.98
C TRP A 63 -15.55 -0.22 15.59
N PHE A 64 -15.83 1.09 15.50
CA PHE A 64 -15.88 1.79 14.21
C PHE A 64 -14.48 1.98 13.63
N ALA A 65 -13.49 2.27 14.47
CA ALA A 65 -12.12 2.53 14.04
C ALA A 65 -11.50 1.34 13.29
N TRP A 66 -11.77 0.10 13.73
CA TRP A 66 -11.26 -1.12 13.10
C TRP A 66 -11.82 -1.39 11.69
N ILE A 67 -12.89 -0.71 11.27
CA ILE A 67 -13.42 -0.82 9.91
C ILE A 67 -12.38 -0.34 8.88
N VAL A 68 -11.63 0.71 9.19
CA VAL A 68 -10.64 1.29 8.28
C VAL A 68 -9.56 0.28 7.87
N PRO A 69 -8.74 -0.28 8.79
CA PRO A 69 -7.71 -1.24 8.40
C PRO A 69 -8.29 -2.53 7.82
N ALA A 70 -9.51 -2.94 8.20
CA ALA A 70 -10.18 -4.09 7.60
C ALA A 70 -10.50 -3.85 6.12
N VAL A 71 -11.11 -2.71 5.79
CA VAL A 71 -11.43 -2.32 4.40
C VAL A 71 -10.16 -2.16 3.56
N MET A 72 -9.10 -1.52 4.11
CA MET A 72 -7.80 -1.42 3.44
C MET A 72 -7.18 -2.79 3.17
N GLY A 73 -7.28 -3.72 4.13
CA GLY A 73 -6.77 -5.08 3.96
C GLY A 73 -7.47 -5.85 2.85
N VAL A 74 -8.80 -5.71 2.74
CA VAL A 74 -9.57 -6.31 1.63
C VAL A 74 -9.20 -5.65 0.30
N ALA A 75 -9.07 -4.31 0.26
CA ALA A 75 -8.66 -3.58 -0.94
C ALA A 75 -7.28 -4.05 -1.45
N GLY A 76 -6.27 -4.09 -0.57
CA GLY A 76 -4.94 -4.55 -0.94
C GLY A 76 -4.87 -6.03 -1.34
N ALA A 77 -5.77 -6.87 -0.83
CA ALA A 77 -5.90 -8.24 -1.30
C ALA A 77 -6.48 -8.33 -2.72
N PHE A 78 -7.41 -7.44 -3.08
CA PHE A 78 -8.01 -7.40 -4.41
C PHE A 78 -6.99 -7.03 -5.49
N ASP A 79 -6.06 -6.14 -5.19
CA ASP A 79 -4.92 -5.79 -6.06
C ASP A 79 -3.94 -6.96 -6.27
N LEU A 80 -3.94 -7.96 -5.38
CA LEU A 80 -3.19 -9.20 -5.60
C LEU A 80 -4.00 -10.18 -6.45
N PHE A 81 -5.32 -10.19 -6.26
CA PHE A 81 -6.21 -11.14 -6.91
C PHE A 81 -6.51 -10.80 -8.36
N ASP A 82 -6.57 -9.52 -8.74
CA ASP A 82 -6.88 -9.13 -10.12
C ASP A 82 -5.84 -9.64 -11.13
N GLY A 83 -4.55 -9.53 -10.82
CA GLY A 83 -3.46 -10.03 -11.64
C GLY A 83 -3.44 -11.56 -11.70
N GLU A 84 -3.78 -12.23 -10.61
CA GLU A 84 -3.87 -13.69 -10.60
C GLU A 84 -5.11 -14.19 -11.37
N VAL A 85 -6.25 -13.50 -11.26
CA VAL A 85 -7.44 -13.79 -12.08
C VAL A 85 -7.13 -13.55 -13.56
N ALA A 86 -6.41 -12.47 -13.91
CA ALA A 86 -6.02 -12.18 -15.29
C ALA A 86 -5.16 -13.31 -15.87
N ARG A 87 -4.10 -13.72 -15.15
CA ARG A 87 -3.22 -14.84 -15.53
C ARG A 87 -3.99 -16.14 -15.72
N ARG A 88 -4.81 -16.54 -14.73
CA ARG A 88 -5.51 -17.84 -14.75
C ARG A 88 -6.65 -17.91 -15.76
N THR A 89 -7.22 -16.78 -16.14
CA THR A 89 -8.31 -16.72 -17.13
C THR A 89 -7.83 -16.37 -18.53
N GLY A 90 -6.52 -16.15 -18.74
CA GLY A 90 -5.96 -15.74 -20.02
C GLY A 90 -6.45 -14.36 -20.48
N LYS A 91 -6.84 -13.49 -19.53
CA LYS A 91 -7.40 -12.14 -19.80
C LYS A 91 -6.39 -11.02 -19.55
N GLU A 92 -5.10 -11.33 -19.53
CA GLU A 92 -4.05 -10.32 -19.48
C GLU A 92 -4.11 -9.43 -20.73
N SER A 93 -4.11 -8.11 -20.54
CA SER A 93 -4.21 -7.15 -21.65
C SER A 93 -3.50 -5.84 -21.32
N GLN A 94 -3.02 -5.14 -22.35
CA GLN A 94 -2.40 -3.82 -22.19
C GLN A 94 -3.39 -2.79 -21.61
N ALA A 95 -4.66 -2.84 -22.04
CA ALA A 95 -5.69 -1.97 -21.50
C ALA A 95 -5.98 -2.24 -20.01
N GLY A 96 -5.98 -3.51 -19.59
CA GLY A 96 -6.12 -3.90 -18.19
C GLY A 96 -4.93 -3.42 -17.35
N ALA A 97 -3.70 -3.65 -17.82
CA ALA A 97 -2.49 -3.18 -17.14
C ALA A 97 -2.43 -1.65 -17.02
N PHE A 98 -2.91 -0.92 -18.05
CA PHE A 98 -3.06 0.53 -18.00
C PHE A 98 -4.09 0.97 -16.95
N LEU A 99 -5.27 0.34 -16.92
CA LEU A 99 -6.32 0.66 -15.95
C LEU A 99 -5.85 0.41 -14.51
N ASP A 100 -5.35 -0.80 -14.25
CA ASP A 100 -4.79 -1.22 -12.96
C ASP A 100 -3.73 -0.22 -12.48
N SER A 101 -2.78 0.10 -13.37
CA SER A 101 -1.76 1.08 -13.07
C SER A 101 -2.34 2.45 -12.69
N ASN A 102 -3.36 2.96 -13.37
CA ASN A 102 -3.95 4.24 -13.00
C ASN A 102 -4.69 4.18 -11.66
N LEU A 103 -5.49 3.12 -11.43
CA LEU A 103 -6.22 2.93 -10.18
C LEU A 103 -5.29 2.78 -8.97
N ASP A 104 -4.13 2.16 -9.15
CA ASP A 104 -3.07 2.08 -8.14
C ASP A 104 -2.62 3.47 -7.67
N ARG A 105 -2.31 4.38 -8.60
CA ARG A 105 -1.85 5.73 -8.27
C ARG A 105 -2.96 6.57 -7.67
N LEU A 106 -4.20 6.42 -8.15
CA LEU A 106 -5.36 7.09 -7.58
C LEU A 106 -5.64 6.60 -6.15
N SER A 107 -5.51 5.30 -5.89
CA SER A 107 -5.67 4.71 -4.54
C SER A 107 -4.63 5.25 -3.57
N ASP A 108 -3.34 5.25 -3.98
CA ASP A 108 -2.25 5.82 -3.19
C ASP A 108 -2.51 7.31 -2.88
N ALA A 109 -2.94 8.08 -3.88
CA ALA A 109 -3.19 9.51 -3.72
C ALA A 109 -4.39 9.81 -2.81
N ILE A 110 -5.53 9.14 -3.04
CA ILE A 110 -6.74 9.32 -2.24
C ILE A 110 -6.49 8.93 -0.79
N PHE A 111 -5.74 7.86 -0.54
CA PHE A 111 -5.40 7.47 0.83
C PHE A 111 -4.59 8.57 1.56
N ILE A 112 -3.59 9.16 0.91
CA ILE A 112 -2.82 10.27 1.50
C ILE A 112 -3.70 11.51 1.70
N LEU A 113 -4.61 11.80 0.77
CA LEU A 113 -5.59 12.88 0.93
C LEU A 113 -6.52 12.66 2.12
N GLY A 114 -6.90 11.41 2.41
CA GLY A 114 -7.67 11.05 3.61
C GLY A 114 -6.89 11.34 4.89
N LEU A 115 -5.59 11.04 4.92
CA LEU A 115 -4.72 11.38 6.06
C LEU A 115 -4.57 12.89 6.25
N ILE A 116 -4.45 13.65 5.16
CA ILE A 116 -4.40 15.12 5.20
C ILE A 116 -5.72 15.67 5.74
N TYR A 117 -6.85 15.25 5.16
CA TYR A 117 -8.16 15.76 5.52
C TYR A 117 -8.56 15.39 6.96
N GLY A 118 -8.21 14.19 7.41
CA GLY A 118 -8.40 13.75 8.80
C GLY A 118 -7.43 14.40 9.78
N GLY A 119 -6.46 15.19 9.29
CA GLY A 119 -5.48 15.91 10.09
C GLY A 119 -4.34 15.07 10.65
N LEU A 120 -4.29 13.76 10.34
CA LEU A 120 -3.22 12.85 10.79
C LEU A 120 -1.85 13.27 10.28
N ILE A 121 -1.78 13.86 9.08
CA ILE A 121 -0.60 14.53 8.55
C ILE A 121 -0.98 15.93 8.09
N ASN A 122 -0.06 16.88 8.19
CA ASN A 122 -0.31 18.23 7.71
C ASN A 122 -0.19 18.31 6.16
N TYR A 123 -0.64 19.42 5.59
CA TYR A 123 -0.63 19.64 4.13
C TYR A 123 0.78 19.55 3.52
N LEU A 124 1.78 20.17 4.14
CA LEU A 124 3.14 20.21 3.60
C LEU A 124 3.72 18.79 3.48
N LEU A 125 3.60 18.00 4.55
CA LEU A 125 4.09 16.64 4.59
C LEU A 125 3.29 15.73 3.67
N GLY A 126 1.96 15.89 3.65
CA GLY A 126 1.08 15.14 2.76
C GLY A 126 1.39 15.37 1.29
N TYR A 127 1.65 16.61 0.88
CA TYR A 127 2.07 16.92 -0.49
C TYR A 127 3.46 16.35 -0.82
N LEU A 128 4.40 16.35 0.14
CA LEU A 128 5.69 15.70 -0.04
C LEU A 128 5.53 14.18 -0.26
N ILE A 129 4.72 13.51 0.55
CA ILE A 129 4.46 12.07 0.42
C ILE A 129 3.79 11.76 -0.93
N LEU A 130 2.78 12.54 -1.33
CA LEU A 130 2.13 12.43 -2.64
C LEU A 130 3.14 12.54 -3.77
N PHE A 131 3.98 13.56 -3.74
CA PHE A 131 5.03 13.76 -4.73
C PHE A 131 5.97 12.55 -4.81
N LEU A 132 6.45 12.06 -3.66
CA LEU A 132 7.38 10.92 -3.61
C LEU A 132 6.74 9.64 -4.17
N VAL A 133 5.50 9.32 -3.79
CA VAL A 133 4.81 8.11 -4.25
C VAL A 133 4.55 8.14 -5.75
N ILE A 134 4.15 9.30 -6.29
CA ILE A 134 3.97 9.50 -7.74
C ILE A 134 5.31 9.37 -8.45
N MET A 135 6.37 10.02 -7.94
CA MET A 135 7.71 9.98 -8.52
C MET A 135 8.29 8.56 -8.55
N ILE A 136 8.11 7.76 -7.49
CA ILE A 136 8.54 6.36 -7.46
C ILE A 136 7.93 5.57 -8.61
N SER A 137 6.63 5.77 -8.86
CA SER A 137 5.88 5.10 -9.92
C SER A 137 6.24 5.63 -11.31
N TYR A 138 6.45 6.94 -11.44
CA TYR A 138 6.87 7.59 -12.69
C TYR A 138 8.27 7.16 -13.11
N THR A 139 9.26 7.19 -12.20
CA THR A 139 10.63 6.77 -12.49
C THR A 139 10.68 5.33 -13.01
N ARG A 140 9.88 4.43 -12.44
CA ARG A 140 9.75 3.06 -12.94
C ARG A 140 9.21 3.02 -14.37
N SER A 141 8.05 3.61 -14.61
CA SER A 141 7.41 3.59 -15.94
C SER A 141 8.29 4.26 -17.00
N ARG A 142 8.95 5.37 -16.66
CA ARG A 142 9.85 6.08 -17.57
C ARG A 142 11.08 5.24 -17.92
N ALA A 143 11.66 4.53 -16.95
CA ALA A 143 12.81 3.67 -17.19
C ALA A 143 12.43 2.41 -18.00
N GLU A 144 11.28 1.80 -17.71
CA GLU A 144 10.75 0.65 -18.48
C GLU A 144 10.47 1.04 -19.94
N ASN A 145 9.97 2.26 -20.18
CA ASN A 145 9.79 2.79 -21.55
C ASN A 145 11.10 2.98 -22.32
N GLU A 146 12.23 3.13 -21.63
CA GLU A 146 13.57 3.22 -22.23
C GLU A 146 14.27 1.85 -22.29
N GLY A 147 13.54 0.75 -22.03
CA GLY A 147 14.05 -0.63 -22.11
C GLY A 147 14.76 -1.13 -20.86
N VAL A 148 14.74 -0.40 -19.75
CA VAL A 148 15.33 -0.84 -18.47
C VAL A 148 14.36 -1.77 -17.75
N ASN A 149 14.80 -2.98 -17.39
CA ASN A 149 14.02 -3.87 -16.54
C ASN A 149 14.05 -3.39 -15.08
N MET A 150 12.91 -2.91 -14.58
CA MET A 150 12.76 -2.35 -13.22
C MET A 150 12.13 -3.33 -12.22
N LYS A 151 11.96 -4.61 -12.59
CA LYS A 151 11.36 -5.62 -11.71
C LYS A 151 12.23 -5.84 -10.47
N GLY A 152 11.64 -5.69 -9.27
CA GLY A 152 12.34 -5.88 -8.00
C GLY A 152 13.28 -4.73 -7.62
N ILE A 153 13.21 -3.59 -8.32
CA ILE A 153 14.07 -2.44 -8.04
C ILE A 153 13.34 -1.43 -7.15
N GLY A 154 13.88 -1.25 -5.95
CA GLY A 154 13.39 -0.32 -4.95
C GLY A 154 12.96 -1.04 -3.67
N PHE A 155 13.25 -0.42 -2.53
CA PHE A 155 12.96 -0.98 -1.21
C PHE A 155 11.47 -1.07 -0.90
N MET A 156 10.69 -0.05 -1.29
CA MET A 156 9.27 0.04 -0.97
C MET A 156 8.43 -0.01 -2.25
N GLU A 157 8.15 -1.23 -2.72
CA GLU A 157 7.20 -1.44 -3.81
C GLU A 157 5.78 -1.14 -3.35
N ARG A 158 4.80 -1.24 -4.27
CA ARG A 158 3.42 -0.84 -3.97
C ARG A 158 2.80 -1.68 -2.85
N ALA A 159 2.96 -3.00 -2.91
CA ALA A 159 2.48 -3.90 -1.86
C ALA A 159 3.09 -3.55 -0.50
N ASP A 160 4.39 -3.23 -0.46
CA ASP A 160 5.08 -2.82 0.77
C ASP A 160 4.50 -1.52 1.34
N ARG A 161 4.21 -0.53 0.48
CA ARG A 161 3.56 0.73 0.91
C ARG A 161 2.19 0.48 1.53
N ILE A 162 1.35 -0.29 0.87
CA ILE A 162 -0.01 -0.59 1.35
C ILE A 162 0.06 -1.30 2.69
N LEU A 163 0.90 -2.35 2.80
CA LEU A 163 1.08 -3.08 4.05
C LEU A 163 1.60 -2.18 5.16
N PHE A 164 2.61 -1.35 4.87
CA PHE A 164 3.15 -0.39 5.82
C PHE A 164 2.07 0.56 6.36
N MET A 165 1.23 1.10 5.47
CA MET A 165 0.15 2.00 5.87
C MET A 165 -0.94 1.28 6.68
N ILE A 166 -1.31 0.05 6.31
CA ILE A 166 -2.24 -0.77 7.11
C ILE A 166 -1.68 -0.99 8.52
N PHE A 167 -0.43 -1.42 8.64
CA PHE A 167 0.21 -1.63 9.94
C PHE A 167 0.32 -0.33 10.74
N THR A 168 0.60 0.79 10.08
CA THR A 168 0.65 2.12 10.71
C THR A 168 -0.70 2.48 11.32
N ILE A 169 -1.80 2.29 10.59
CA ILE A 169 -3.16 2.54 11.09
C ILE A 169 -3.49 1.58 12.24
N ILE A 170 -3.21 0.28 12.11
CA ILE A 170 -3.45 -0.70 13.18
C ILE A 170 -2.68 -0.34 14.44
N ALA A 171 -1.42 0.07 14.31
CA ALA A 171 -0.58 0.47 15.42
C ALA A 171 -1.08 1.75 16.11
N GLU A 172 -1.52 2.75 15.33
CA GLU A 172 -2.16 3.96 15.86
C GLU A 172 -3.39 3.61 16.68
N LEU A 173 -4.31 2.83 16.12
CA LEU A 173 -5.55 2.45 16.80
C LEU A 173 -5.27 1.66 18.07
N THR A 174 -4.39 0.66 17.98
CA THR A 174 -4.04 -0.19 19.12
C THR A 174 -3.46 0.64 20.25
N PHE A 175 -2.50 1.52 19.95
CA PHE A 175 -1.86 2.35 20.97
C PHE A 175 -2.83 3.38 21.56
N TYR A 176 -3.61 4.05 20.72
CA TYR A 176 -4.59 5.04 21.14
C TYR A 176 -5.62 4.44 22.12
N PHE A 177 -6.28 3.33 21.73
CA PHE A 177 -7.31 2.72 22.56
C PHE A 177 -6.73 1.99 23.79
N LEU A 178 -5.53 1.40 23.70
CA LEU A 178 -4.89 0.75 24.84
C LEU A 178 -4.51 1.77 25.93
N THR A 179 -3.96 2.92 25.54
CA THR A 179 -3.60 3.97 26.50
C THR A 179 -4.85 4.63 27.08
N LEU A 180 -5.89 4.86 26.27
CA LEU A 180 -7.21 5.29 26.76
C LEU A 180 -7.77 4.31 27.81
N LEU A 181 -7.71 3.00 27.55
CA LEU A 181 -8.24 1.98 28.45
C LEU A 181 -7.48 1.92 29.79
N ILE A 182 -6.15 1.97 29.74
CA ILE A 182 -5.30 1.79 30.93
C ILE A 182 -5.20 3.06 31.77
N LEU A 183 -5.08 4.22 31.11
CA LEU A 183 -4.76 5.50 31.76
C LEU A 183 -5.97 6.43 31.88
N GLY A 184 -7.10 6.09 31.26
CA GLY A 184 -8.29 6.96 31.17
C GLY A 184 -8.16 8.09 30.14
N ALA A 185 -7.02 8.21 29.47
CA ALA A 185 -6.77 9.18 28.41
C ALA A 185 -5.75 8.61 27.39
N PRO A 186 -5.90 8.93 26.09
CA PRO A 186 -4.95 8.47 25.09
C PRO A 186 -3.62 9.23 25.23
N ILE A 187 -2.50 8.53 25.08
CA ILE A 187 -1.19 9.19 24.96
C ILE A 187 -1.04 9.65 23.51
N THR A 188 -1.06 10.96 23.31
CA THR A 188 -0.88 11.59 22.00
C THR A 188 0.15 12.71 22.07
N LEU A 189 0.83 12.94 20.95
CA LEU A 189 1.75 14.05 20.75
C LEU A 189 1.25 14.91 19.59
N PHE A 190 1.48 16.22 19.68
CA PHE A 190 1.15 17.15 18.62
C PHE A 190 2.42 17.82 18.09
N PHE A 191 2.73 17.57 16.81
CA PHE A 191 3.85 18.18 16.12
C PHE A 191 3.33 18.94 14.88
N PRO A 192 3.07 20.25 14.97
CA PRO A 192 2.44 21.03 13.88
C PRO A 192 3.14 20.93 12.52
N ILE A 193 4.45 20.67 12.53
CA ILE A 193 5.28 20.50 11.33
C ILE A 193 4.98 19.18 10.60
N ILE A 194 4.40 18.20 11.30
CA ILE A 194 4.12 16.85 10.78
C ILE A 194 2.61 16.58 10.73
N THR A 195 1.86 16.99 11.76
CA THR A 195 0.47 16.60 12.03
C THR A 195 -0.42 17.82 12.30
N SER A 196 -1.70 17.75 11.92
CA SER A 196 -2.67 18.81 12.22
C SER A 196 -3.52 18.54 13.46
N ILE A 197 -3.55 17.29 13.95
CA ILE A 197 -4.15 16.89 15.24
C ILE A 197 -3.12 16.14 16.10
N PRO A 198 -3.37 15.97 17.42
CA PRO A 198 -2.59 15.04 18.23
C PRO A 198 -2.77 13.60 17.76
N VAL A 199 -1.67 12.87 17.61
CA VAL A 199 -1.63 11.46 17.18
C VAL A 199 -0.74 10.66 18.14
N SER A 200 -0.75 9.33 18.09
CA SER A 200 0.17 8.56 18.94
C SER A 200 1.65 8.78 18.56
N PRO A 201 2.59 8.62 19.52
CA PRO A 201 4.02 8.57 19.22
C PRO A 201 4.40 7.53 18.16
N ILE A 202 3.69 6.39 18.12
CA ILE A 202 3.97 5.30 17.19
C ILE A 202 3.64 5.71 15.75
N PHE A 203 2.52 6.41 15.54
CA PHE A 203 2.15 6.91 14.22
C PHE A 203 3.17 7.93 13.68
N LEU A 204 3.66 8.83 14.53
CA LEU A 204 4.70 9.80 14.14
C LEU A 204 5.98 9.09 13.67
N ILE A 205 6.46 8.12 14.45
CA ILE A 205 7.64 7.34 14.09
C ILE A 205 7.40 6.59 12.76
N ALA A 206 6.22 6.00 12.60
CA ALA A 206 5.86 5.28 11.37
C ALA A 206 5.86 6.21 10.14
N ILE A 207 5.26 7.40 10.22
CA ILE A 207 5.26 8.37 9.11
C ILE A 207 6.68 8.85 8.77
N ILE A 208 7.52 9.09 9.79
CA ILE A 208 8.92 9.47 9.56
C ILE A 208 9.66 8.34 8.81
N ILE A 209 9.54 7.11 9.29
CA ILE A 209 10.14 5.93 8.62
C ILE A 209 9.63 5.81 7.18
N PHE A 210 8.32 5.96 6.98
CA PHE A 210 7.70 5.88 5.66
C PHE A 210 8.32 6.87 4.68
N ILE A 211 8.48 8.14 5.08
CA ILE A 211 9.08 9.17 4.23
C ILE A 211 10.53 8.83 3.87
N PHE A 212 11.34 8.42 4.84
CA PHE A 212 12.71 7.99 4.56
C PHE A 212 12.76 6.80 3.62
N SER A 213 11.88 5.81 3.78
CA SER A 213 11.76 4.66 2.89
C SER A 213 11.32 5.05 1.47
N LEU A 214 10.43 6.04 1.32
CA LEU A 214 10.04 6.57 0.01
C LEU A 214 11.20 7.27 -0.69
N ILE A 215 11.91 8.16 0.02
CA ILE A 215 13.09 8.87 -0.51
C ILE A 215 14.16 7.85 -0.94
N TYR A 216 14.45 6.87 -0.08
CA TYR A 216 15.42 5.83 -0.37
C TYR A 216 15.03 5.02 -1.61
N THR A 217 13.76 4.61 -1.72
CA THR A 217 13.24 3.88 -2.89
C THR A 217 13.37 4.69 -4.18
N LEU A 218 13.04 5.98 -4.13
CA LEU A 218 13.16 6.87 -5.29
C LEU A 218 14.62 6.99 -5.75
N LEU A 219 15.55 7.23 -4.81
CA LEU A 219 16.97 7.32 -5.11
C LEU A 219 17.52 6.02 -5.70
N GLN A 220 17.14 4.86 -5.14
CA GLN A 220 17.51 3.55 -5.66
C GLN A 220 17.08 3.40 -7.12
N ARG A 221 15.81 3.72 -7.43
CA ARG A 221 15.28 3.62 -8.79
C ARG A 221 16.02 4.55 -9.75
N ILE A 222 16.21 5.82 -9.38
CA ILE A 222 16.92 6.79 -10.23
C ILE A 222 18.35 6.34 -10.51
N ILE A 223 19.11 5.98 -9.48
CA ILE A 223 20.52 5.58 -9.61
C ILE A 223 20.63 4.31 -10.47
N PHE A 224 19.77 3.33 -10.22
CA PHE A 224 19.76 2.08 -10.99
C PHE A 224 19.45 2.35 -12.46
N SER A 225 18.36 3.08 -12.76
CA SER A 225 17.95 3.39 -14.13
C SER A 225 19.02 4.19 -14.87
N PHE A 226 19.63 5.19 -14.22
CA PHE A 226 20.67 6.00 -14.84
C PHE A 226 21.92 5.18 -15.20
N LYS A 227 22.37 4.30 -14.30
CA LYS A 227 23.50 3.38 -14.56
C LYS A 227 23.18 2.41 -15.68
N ALA A 228 21.98 1.82 -15.68
CA ALA A 228 21.55 0.89 -16.72
C ALA A 228 21.56 1.55 -18.11
N LEU A 229 20.96 2.74 -18.23
CA LEU A 229 20.89 3.46 -19.51
C LEU A 229 22.26 3.90 -20.02
N LYS A 230 23.18 4.28 -19.12
CA LYS A 230 24.55 4.63 -19.53
C LYS A 230 25.29 3.44 -20.14
N ASN A 231 24.99 2.22 -19.68
CA ASN A 231 25.63 0.99 -20.16
C ASN A 231 24.94 0.39 -21.41
N MET A 232 23.82 0.96 -21.87
CA MET A 232 23.12 0.54 -23.09
C MET A 232 23.64 1.26 -24.35
N LYS A 233 24.43 2.32 -24.18
CA LYS A 233 25.17 2.99 -25.26
C LYS A 233 26.52 2.32 -25.46
#